data_AF-A0A956SLB2-F1
#
_entry.id   AF-A0A956SLB2-F1
#
_cell.length_a   1.000
_cell.length_b   1.000
_cell.length_c   1.000
_cell.angle_alpha   90.00
_cell.angle_beta   90.00
_cell.angle_gamma   90.00
#
_symmetry.space_group_name_H-M   'P 1'
#
loop_
_entity.id
_entity.type
_entity.pdbx_description
1 polymer ?
#
loop_
_entity_poly.entity_id
_entity_poly.type
_entity_poly.pdbx_seq_one_letter_code
_entity_poly.pdbx_strand_id
1 'polypeptide(L)'
;MSKYETPNYDIVLKEEEFEIRKYANFFIIEYENESDPEVENGFGSLFKYISNDNEKNEKISMTVPVIREETEQNKKMAFVVPGKYSDKIPEPNNSNLRIKKFEEGLFGSIRYSGFSSTTKEVKMKNKLEKWLLEKGYQKQSNFMIASYNAPLVPPMLRRNEILVRILLAE
;
A
#
# COMPACT_ATOMS: atom_id res chain seq x y z
N MET A 1 2.24 18.02 -13.33
CA MET A 1 1.59 16.85 -12.71
C MET A 1 1.77 17.00 -11.22
N SER A 2 0.70 17.21 -10.46
CA SER A 2 0.80 17.35 -9.00
C SER A 2 1.40 16.08 -8.42
N LYS A 3 2.54 16.20 -7.75
CA LYS A 3 3.20 15.10 -7.06
C LYS A 3 2.33 14.78 -5.84
N TYR A 4 1.62 13.65 -5.87
CA TYR A 4 0.89 13.17 -4.71
C TYR A 4 1.87 12.91 -3.55
N GLU A 5 1.41 13.16 -2.32
CA GLU A 5 2.18 12.85 -1.12
C GLU A 5 2.39 11.34 -1.00
N THR A 6 3.55 10.94 -0.49
CA THR A 6 3.93 9.54 -0.23
C THR A 6 4.37 9.36 1.21
N PRO A 7 4.14 8.18 1.83
CA PRO A 7 4.69 7.89 3.14
C PRO A 7 6.21 8.00 3.13
N ASN A 8 6.78 8.58 4.19
CA ASN A 8 8.23 8.75 4.34
C ASN A 8 8.90 7.42 4.69
N TYR A 9 10.04 7.17 4.08
CA TYR A 9 10.90 6.03 4.40
C TYR A 9 12.37 6.35 4.08
N ASP A 10 13.27 5.70 4.81
CA ASP A 10 14.70 5.70 4.52
C ASP A 10 15.07 4.45 3.73
N ILE A 11 15.92 4.59 2.72
CA ILE A 11 16.46 3.44 1.98
C ILE A 11 17.68 2.92 2.75
N VAL A 12 17.57 1.70 3.27
CA VAL A 12 18.64 0.99 3.98
C VAL A 12 19.56 0.27 3.01
N LEU A 13 18.99 -0.36 1.98
CA LEU A 13 19.70 -1.05 0.92
C LEU A 13 18.96 -0.88 -0.39
N LYS A 14 19.70 -0.75 -1.50
CA LYS A 14 19.12 -0.68 -2.84
C LYS A 14 19.99 -1.43 -3.84
N GLU A 15 19.36 -2.34 -4.58
CA GLU A 15 20.00 -3.13 -5.64
C GLU A 15 19.02 -3.26 -6.82
N GLU A 16 19.34 -2.65 -7.95
CA GLU A 16 18.50 -2.68 -9.17
C GLU A 16 17.03 -2.26 -8.90
N GLU A 17 16.11 -3.23 -8.97
CA GLU A 17 14.67 -3.09 -8.77
C GLU A 17 14.24 -3.31 -7.30
N PHE A 18 15.17 -3.69 -6.43
CA PHE A 18 14.94 -4.03 -5.02
C PHE A 18 15.39 -2.93 -4.07
N GLU A 19 14.64 -2.72 -3.00
CA GLU A 19 15.04 -1.85 -1.89
C GLU A 19 14.62 -2.47 -0.54
N ILE A 20 15.48 -2.33 0.47
CA ILE A 20 15.08 -2.44 1.88
C ILE A 20 14.83 -1.02 2.37
N ARG A 21 13.63 -0.80 2.91
CA ARG A 21 13.17 0.51 3.38
C ARG A 21 12.86 0.43 4.87
N LYS A 22 13.19 1.48 5.60
CA LYS A 22 12.71 1.72 6.96
C LYS A 22 11.57 2.73 6.90
N TYR A 23 10.35 2.25 7.13
CA TYR A 23 9.18 3.12 7.23
C TYR A 23 9.05 3.65 8.65
N ALA A 24 8.73 4.94 8.78
CA ALA A 24 8.20 5.51 10.01
C ALA A 24 6.71 5.13 10.16
N ASN A 25 6.16 5.32 11.35
CA ASN A 25 4.72 5.16 11.58
C ASN A 25 3.92 6.15 10.71
N PHE A 26 2.87 5.67 10.04
CA PHE A 26 1.88 6.51 9.37
C PHE A 26 0.49 5.88 9.49
N PHE A 27 -0.55 6.58 9.03
CA PHE A 27 -1.91 6.05 9.04
C PHE A 27 -2.38 5.70 7.64
N ILE A 28 -3.21 4.66 7.58
CA ILE A 28 -3.95 4.28 6.39
C ILE A 28 -5.44 4.26 6.72
N ILE A 29 -6.27 4.51 5.71
CA ILE A 29 -7.69 4.20 5.73
C ILE A 29 -7.87 2.93 4.90
N GLU A 30 -8.31 1.86 5.53
CA GLU A 30 -8.45 0.54 4.95
C GLU A 30 -9.92 0.20 4.70
N TYR A 31 -10.20 -0.37 3.54
CA TYR A 31 -11.45 -0.99 3.18
C TYR A 31 -11.32 -2.51 3.25
N GLU A 32 -12.26 -3.12 3.98
CA GLU A 32 -12.43 -4.56 4.10
C GLU A 32 -13.93 -4.85 4.23
N ASN A 33 -14.44 -5.78 3.43
CA ASN A 33 -15.86 -6.14 3.42
C ASN A 33 -16.03 -7.60 3.03
N GLU A 34 -16.60 -8.41 3.92
CA GLU A 34 -16.82 -9.85 3.67
C GLU A 34 -17.77 -10.12 2.49
N SER A 35 -18.68 -9.19 2.19
CA SER A 35 -19.59 -9.27 1.04
C SER A 35 -18.95 -8.78 -0.27
N ASP A 36 -17.74 -8.23 -0.21
CA ASP A 36 -16.96 -7.75 -1.36
C ASP A 36 -15.48 -8.20 -1.19
N PRO A 37 -15.22 -9.52 -1.20
CA PRO A 37 -13.91 -10.10 -0.88
C PRO A 37 -12.83 -9.74 -1.90
N GLU A 38 -13.23 -9.35 -3.12
CA GLU A 38 -12.34 -8.89 -4.20
C GLU A 38 -12.10 -7.38 -4.18
N VAL A 39 -12.69 -6.66 -3.21
CA VAL A 39 -12.60 -5.21 -3.00
C VAL A 39 -12.92 -4.38 -4.24
N GLU A 40 -13.92 -4.81 -5.03
CA GLU A 40 -14.36 -4.11 -6.24
C GLU A 40 -14.87 -2.71 -5.91
N ASN A 41 -15.55 -2.55 -4.78
CA ASN A 41 -16.04 -1.26 -4.29
C ASN A 41 -15.03 -0.53 -3.39
N GLY A 42 -13.85 -1.11 -3.16
CA GLY A 42 -12.87 -0.59 -2.22
C GLY A 42 -12.35 0.79 -2.62
N PHE A 43 -11.91 0.93 -3.87
CA PHE A 43 -11.41 2.22 -4.37
C PHE A 43 -12.49 3.30 -4.31
N GLY A 44 -13.71 2.98 -4.75
CA GLY A 44 -14.83 3.93 -4.74
C GLY A 44 -15.21 4.38 -3.33
N SER A 45 -15.20 3.46 -2.36
CA SER A 45 -15.49 3.75 -0.96
C SER A 45 -14.42 4.65 -0.33
N LEU A 46 -13.14 4.33 -0.55
CA LEU A 46 -12.01 5.15 -0.09
C LEU A 46 -12.01 6.53 -0.76
N PHE A 47 -12.36 6.60 -2.05
CA PHE A 47 -12.45 7.85 -2.79
C PHE A 47 -13.58 8.75 -2.28
N LYS A 48 -14.75 8.18 -1.94
CA LYS A 48 -15.85 8.93 -1.30
C LYS A 48 -15.43 9.50 0.04
N TYR A 49 -14.76 8.68 0.88
CA TYR A 49 -14.23 9.11 2.17
C TYR A 49 -13.33 10.36 2.05
N ILE A 50 -12.35 10.34 1.15
CA ILE A 50 -11.46 11.49 0.97
C ILE A 50 -12.13 12.68 0.25
N SER A 51 -13.26 12.45 -0.42
CA SER A 51 -13.98 13.52 -1.12
C SER A 51 -14.81 14.36 -0.16
N ASN A 52 -15.63 13.70 0.66
CA ASN A 52 -16.50 14.33 1.67
C ASN A 52 -17.26 13.32 2.56
N ASP A 53 -17.17 12.01 2.36
CA ASP A 53 -17.92 11.02 3.15
C ASP A 53 -17.20 10.61 4.44
N ASN A 54 -16.94 11.61 5.28
CA ASN A 54 -16.36 11.46 6.62
C ASN A 54 -17.14 12.34 7.61
N GLU A 55 -16.93 12.12 8.90
CA GLU A 55 -17.68 12.79 9.98
C GLU A 55 -17.69 14.33 9.87
N LYS A 56 -16.66 14.92 9.25
CA LYS A 56 -16.47 16.36 9.10
C LYS A 56 -16.92 16.92 7.76
N ASN A 57 -17.37 16.09 6.83
CA ASN A 57 -17.64 16.44 5.44
C ASN A 57 -16.45 17.16 4.76
N GLU A 58 -15.22 16.84 5.18
CA GLU A 58 -14.02 17.54 4.73
C GLU A 58 -13.38 16.82 3.55
N LYS A 59 -12.82 17.59 2.61
CA LYS A 59 -12.01 17.04 1.52
C LYS A 59 -10.58 16.76 1.99
N ILE A 60 -10.19 15.49 1.96
CA ILE A 60 -8.85 14.99 2.27
C ILE A 60 -8.04 14.91 0.97
N SER A 61 -6.78 15.36 1.01
CA SER A 61 -5.89 15.30 -0.15
C SER A 61 -5.56 13.84 -0.50
N MET A 62 -5.57 13.50 -1.80
CA MET A 62 -5.18 12.16 -2.24
C MET A 62 -3.67 11.95 -2.10
N THR A 63 -3.28 10.73 -1.75
CA THR A 63 -1.89 10.28 -1.58
C THR A 63 -1.62 9.09 -2.50
N VAL A 64 -0.35 8.71 -2.60
CA VAL A 64 0.08 7.47 -3.22
C VAL A 64 1.10 6.78 -2.31
N PRO A 65 1.23 5.45 -2.36
CA PRO A 65 0.50 4.51 -3.20
C PRO A 65 -0.92 4.20 -2.67
N VAL A 66 -1.76 3.65 -3.55
CA VAL A 66 -2.88 2.81 -3.14
C VAL A 66 -2.33 1.42 -2.83
N ILE A 67 -2.64 0.90 -1.66
CA ILE A 67 -2.14 -0.39 -1.18
C ILE A 67 -3.24 -1.43 -1.34
N ARG A 68 -2.90 -2.59 -1.90
CA ARG A 68 -3.75 -3.78 -1.87
C ARG A 68 -3.03 -4.90 -1.13
N GLU A 69 -3.73 -5.58 -0.25
CA GLU A 69 -3.23 -6.75 0.45
C GLU A 69 -4.16 -7.92 0.18
N GLU A 70 -3.60 -9.09 -0.06
CA GLU A 70 -4.35 -10.34 -0.20
C GLU A 70 -4.04 -11.21 1.02
N THR A 71 -5.07 -11.54 1.78
CA THR A 71 -5.00 -12.46 2.91
C THR A 71 -5.59 -13.82 2.52
N GLU A 72 -5.57 -14.80 3.43
CA GLU A 72 -6.16 -16.13 3.18
C GLU A 72 -7.68 -16.08 2.97
N GLN A 73 -8.36 -15.07 3.52
CA GLN A 73 -9.82 -14.99 3.58
C GLN A 73 -10.41 -13.95 2.63
N ASN A 74 -9.74 -12.81 2.48
CA ASN A 74 -10.22 -11.68 1.69
C ASN A 74 -9.08 -10.76 1.21
N LYS A 75 -9.42 -9.83 0.33
CA LYS A 75 -8.54 -8.73 -0.05
C LYS A 75 -8.88 -7.48 0.75
N LYS A 76 -7.88 -6.63 0.90
CA LYS A 76 -7.97 -5.32 1.54
C LYS A 76 -7.42 -4.27 0.60
N MET A 77 -7.98 -3.07 0.65
CA MET A 77 -7.46 -1.93 -0.07
C MET A 77 -7.30 -0.76 0.88
N ALA A 78 -6.22 0.00 0.77
CA ALA A 78 -5.99 1.14 1.63
C ALA A 78 -5.41 2.34 0.90
N PHE A 79 -5.79 3.53 1.37
CA PHE A 79 -5.14 4.80 1.02
C PHE A 79 -4.27 5.26 2.19
N VAL A 80 -3.14 5.88 1.87
CA VAL A 80 -2.29 6.53 2.88
C VAL A 80 -2.96 7.82 3.33
N VAL A 81 -3.04 8.04 4.63
CA VAL A 81 -3.56 9.30 5.18
C VAL A 81 -2.47 10.37 5.05
N PRO A 82 -2.75 11.56 4.49
CA PRO A 82 -1.79 12.65 4.42
C PRO A 82 -1.26 13.03 5.80
N GLY A 83 0.03 13.35 5.90
CA GLY A 83 0.68 13.69 7.18
C GLY A 83 0.01 14.84 7.92
N LYS A 84 -0.62 15.79 7.22
CA LYS A 84 -1.37 16.89 7.85
C LYS A 84 -2.56 16.46 8.71
N TYR A 85 -3.07 15.23 8.53
CA TYR A 85 -4.18 14.66 9.30
C TYR A 85 -3.72 13.70 10.40
N SER A 86 -2.42 13.43 10.56
CA SER A 86 -1.91 12.40 11.48
C SER A 86 -2.42 12.54 12.92
N ASP A 87 -2.65 13.77 13.37
CA ASP A 87 -3.08 14.06 14.74
C ASP A 87 -4.60 13.99 14.91
N LYS A 88 -5.37 14.20 13.84
CA LYS A 88 -6.83 14.21 13.86
C LYS A 88 -7.43 13.79 12.52
N ILE A 89 -7.49 12.48 12.31
CA ILE A 89 -8.05 11.85 11.13
C ILE A 89 -9.59 11.88 11.25
N PRO A 90 -10.33 12.44 10.28
CA PRO A 90 -11.79 12.37 10.30
C PRO A 90 -12.27 10.92 10.25
N GLU A 91 -13.15 10.53 11.17
CA GLU A 91 -13.74 9.18 11.17
C GLU A 91 -14.57 8.94 9.89
N PRO A 92 -14.51 7.72 9.31
CA PRO A 92 -15.32 7.39 8.15
C PRO A 92 -16.78 7.16 8.54
N ASN A 93 -17.72 7.63 7.71
CA ASN A 93 -19.14 7.29 7.90
C ASN A 93 -19.46 5.85 7.46
N ASN A 94 -18.64 5.30 6.56
CA ASN A 94 -18.80 3.95 6.03
C ASN A 94 -18.25 2.90 7.01
N SER A 95 -19.13 2.01 7.46
CA SER A 95 -18.78 0.94 8.41
C SER A 95 -17.82 -0.11 7.86
N ASN A 96 -17.52 -0.13 6.56
CA ASN A 96 -16.51 -1.00 5.94
C ASN A 96 -15.12 -0.34 5.87
N LEU A 97 -14.97 0.90 6.36
CA LEU A 97 -13.70 1.60 6.41
C LEU A 97 -13.15 1.66 7.84
N ARG A 98 -11.85 1.45 8.00
CA ARG A 98 -11.15 1.51 9.28
C ARG A 98 -9.85 2.28 9.16
N ILE A 99 -9.65 3.24 10.07
CA ILE A 99 -8.35 3.89 10.22
C ILE A 99 -7.42 2.90 10.92
N LYS A 100 -6.27 2.63 10.32
CA LYS A 100 -5.24 1.77 10.88
C LYS A 100 -3.90 2.46 10.91
N LYS A 101 -3.11 2.13 11.92
CA LYS A 101 -1.71 2.55 11.99
C LYS A 101 -0.87 1.55 11.22
N PHE A 102 -0.10 2.06 10.25
CA PHE A 102 0.96 1.32 9.60
C PHE A 102 2.22 1.45 10.46
N GLU A 103 2.53 0.37 11.18
CA GLU A 103 3.63 0.36 12.15
C GLU A 103 5.00 0.51 11.48
N GLU A 104 5.89 1.20 12.19
CA GLU A 104 7.27 1.35 11.78
C GLU A 104 7.97 0.00 11.64
N GLY A 105 8.96 -0.05 10.77
CA GLY A 105 9.73 -1.26 10.57
C GLY A 105 10.46 -1.31 9.24
N LEU A 106 11.12 -2.45 9.03
CA LEU A 106 11.80 -2.76 7.79
C LEU A 106 10.84 -3.44 6.82
N PHE A 107 10.92 -3.00 5.57
CA PHE A 107 10.14 -3.55 4.48
C PHE A 107 11.04 -3.84 3.29
N GLY A 108 10.92 -5.05 2.76
CA GLY A 108 11.45 -5.40 1.46
C GLY A 108 10.53 -4.88 0.37
N SER A 109 11.10 -4.38 -0.71
CA SER A 109 10.33 -3.91 -1.86
C SER A 109 10.95 -4.32 -3.19
N ILE A 110 10.11 -4.61 -4.18
CA ILE A 110 10.50 -4.79 -5.58
C ILE A 110 9.63 -3.89 -6.47
N ARG A 111 10.26 -3.08 -7.32
CA ARG A 111 9.56 -2.24 -8.30
C ARG A 111 9.39 -2.96 -9.63
N TYR A 112 8.23 -2.80 -10.26
CA TYR A 112 7.98 -3.27 -11.62
C TYR A 112 7.02 -2.36 -12.39
N SER A 113 7.05 -2.44 -13.73
CA SER A 113 6.18 -1.67 -14.63
C SER A 113 5.17 -2.56 -15.36
N GLY A 114 4.22 -1.99 -16.11
CA GLY A 114 3.24 -2.75 -16.90
C GLY A 114 1.97 -3.14 -16.13
N PHE A 115 1.15 -4.00 -16.73
CA PHE A 115 -0.04 -4.54 -16.07
C PHE A 115 0.34 -5.45 -14.91
N SER A 116 -0.25 -5.22 -13.74
CA SER A 116 -0.26 -6.17 -12.64
C SER A 116 -1.31 -7.24 -12.93
N SER A 117 -0.90 -8.36 -13.53
CA SER A 117 -1.69 -9.59 -13.55
C SER A 117 -1.28 -10.48 -12.38
N THR A 118 -2.16 -11.39 -11.96
CA THR A 118 -1.86 -12.37 -10.90
C THR A 118 -0.55 -13.11 -11.16
N THR A 119 -0.30 -13.53 -12.41
CA THR A 119 0.94 -14.21 -12.80
C THR A 119 2.18 -13.33 -12.59
N LYS A 120 2.07 -12.03 -12.91
CA LYS A 120 3.17 -11.09 -12.72
C LYS A 120 3.41 -10.81 -11.24
N GLU A 121 2.35 -10.62 -10.49
CA GLU A 121 2.42 -10.41 -9.04
C GLU A 121 3.11 -11.60 -8.36
N VAL A 122 2.69 -12.84 -8.66
CA VAL A 122 3.35 -14.07 -8.14
C VAL A 122 4.83 -14.11 -8.52
N LYS A 123 5.17 -13.85 -9.78
CA LYS A 123 6.58 -13.83 -10.24
C LYS A 123 7.42 -12.82 -9.46
N MET A 124 6.90 -11.62 -9.22
CA MET A 124 7.62 -10.56 -8.51
C MET A 124 7.69 -10.84 -7.00
N LYS A 125 6.63 -11.40 -6.39
CA LYS A 125 6.63 -11.86 -4.99
C LYS A 125 7.75 -12.89 -4.76
N ASN A 126 7.86 -13.91 -5.62
CA ASN A 126 8.89 -14.95 -5.53
C ASN A 126 10.31 -14.39 -5.73
N LYS A 127 10.48 -13.44 -6.67
CA LYS A 127 11.77 -12.75 -6.84
C LYS A 127 12.18 -11.99 -5.58
N LEU A 128 11.25 -11.23 -5.00
CA LEU A 128 11.51 -10.45 -3.79
C LEU A 128 11.86 -11.35 -2.62
N GLU A 129 11.10 -12.43 -2.41
CA GLU A 129 11.36 -13.38 -1.33
C GLU A 129 12.74 -14.02 -1.45
N LYS A 130 13.12 -14.46 -2.66
CA LYS A 130 14.45 -15.02 -2.92
C LYS A 130 15.56 -14.00 -2.61
N TRP A 131 15.42 -12.77 -3.10
CA TRP A 131 16.40 -11.72 -2.85
C TRP A 131 16.51 -11.38 -1.36
N LEU A 132 15.40 -11.32 -0.63
CA LEU A 132 15.39 -11.07 0.81
C LEU A 132 16.13 -12.17 1.58
N LEU A 133 15.90 -13.44 1.24
CA LEU A 133 16.61 -14.57 1.84
C LEU A 133 18.12 -14.49 1.60
N GLU A 134 18.54 -14.12 0.38
CA GLU A 134 19.97 -13.91 0.05
C GLU A 134 20.60 -12.77 0.87
N LYS A 135 19.82 -11.78 1.29
CA LYS A 135 20.26 -10.68 2.16
C LYS A 135 20.13 -10.99 3.66
N GLY A 136 19.71 -12.21 4.02
CA GLY A 136 19.53 -12.61 5.42
C GLY A 136 18.29 -11.99 6.06
N TYR A 137 17.22 -11.78 5.30
CA TYR A 137 15.94 -11.30 5.83
C TYR A 137 14.82 -12.34 5.62
N GLN A 138 13.91 -12.41 6.59
CA GLN A 138 12.71 -13.23 6.52
C GLN A 138 11.46 -12.35 6.47
N LYS A 139 10.45 -12.82 5.72
CA LYS A 139 9.13 -12.23 5.63
C LYS A 139 8.38 -12.32 6.97
N GLN A 140 7.62 -11.29 7.32
CA GLN A 140 6.82 -11.17 8.55
C GLN A 140 5.36 -10.76 8.33
N SER A 141 4.96 -10.53 7.09
CA SER A 141 3.58 -10.15 6.73
C SER A 141 3.17 -10.79 5.41
N ASN A 142 1.91 -10.60 5.01
CA ASN A 142 1.53 -10.82 3.62
C ASN A 142 2.25 -9.82 2.71
N PHE A 143 2.26 -10.14 1.42
CA PHE A 143 2.69 -9.19 0.39
C PHE A 143 1.62 -8.14 0.16
N MET A 144 2.05 -6.89 0.13
CA MET A 144 1.23 -5.75 -0.25
C MET A 144 1.63 -5.26 -1.63
N ILE A 145 0.67 -4.78 -2.41
CA ILE A 145 0.87 -4.22 -3.74
C ILE A 145 0.60 -2.72 -3.67
N ALA A 146 1.64 -1.94 -3.89
CA ALA A 146 1.61 -0.48 -3.89
C ALA A 146 1.55 0.06 -5.31
N SER A 147 0.42 0.66 -5.69
CA SER A 147 0.20 1.27 -7.00
C SER A 147 0.26 2.79 -6.90
N TYR A 148 1.12 3.42 -7.70
CA TYR A 148 1.42 4.85 -7.62
C TYR A 148 0.74 5.72 -8.68
N ASN A 149 0.07 5.09 -9.64
CA ASN A 149 -0.45 5.78 -10.81
C ASN A 149 -1.97 5.77 -10.83
N ALA A 150 -2.53 6.89 -11.30
CA ALA A 150 -3.94 6.98 -11.62
C ALA A 150 -4.32 6.02 -12.77
N PRO A 151 -5.60 5.62 -12.90
CA PRO A 151 -6.06 4.67 -13.91
C PRO A 151 -5.66 5.01 -15.36
N LEU A 152 -5.59 6.31 -15.69
CA LEU A 152 -5.31 6.82 -17.05
C LEU A 152 -3.84 6.76 -17.47
N VAL A 153 -2.91 6.38 -16.58
CA VAL A 153 -1.48 6.28 -16.95
C VAL A 153 -1.26 5.05 -17.84
N PRO A 154 -0.57 5.20 -19.00
CA PRO A 154 -0.26 4.08 -19.89
C PRO A 154 0.44 2.94 -19.14
N PRO A 155 0.08 1.66 -19.38
CA PRO A 155 0.57 0.52 -18.60
C PRO A 155 2.10 0.46 -18.48
N MET A 156 2.83 0.72 -19.57
CA MET A 156 4.30 0.70 -19.58
C MET A 156 4.93 1.76 -18.68
N LEU A 157 4.20 2.85 -18.39
CA LEU A 157 4.65 3.95 -17.54
C LEU A 157 4.14 3.81 -16.09
N ARG A 158 3.34 2.78 -15.80
CA ARG A 158 2.89 2.52 -14.43
C ARG A 158 4.08 2.05 -13.58
N ARG A 159 4.13 2.54 -12.36
CA ARG A 159 4.99 2.13 -11.25
C ARG A 159 4.12 1.37 -10.27
N ASN A 160 4.41 0.09 -10.15
CA ASN A 160 3.90 -0.75 -9.08
C ASN A 160 5.08 -1.25 -8.26
N GLU A 161 4.81 -1.52 -6.99
CA GLU A 161 5.76 -2.14 -6.09
C GLU A 161 5.07 -3.26 -5.33
N ILE A 162 5.79 -4.33 -5.04
CA ILE A 162 5.40 -5.27 -4.00
C ILE A 162 6.21 -4.92 -2.75
N LEU A 163 5.53 -4.84 -1.62
CA LEU A 163 6.07 -4.55 -0.29
C LEU A 163 5.81 -5.74 0.63
N VAL A 164 6.71 -5.97 1.57
CA VAL A 164 6.53 -6.97 2.61
C VAL A 164 7.30 -6.59 3.85
N ARG A 165 6.72 -6.75 5.05
CA ARG A 165 7.45 -6.52 6.31
C ARG A 165 8.50 -7.60 6.48
N ILE A 166 9.68 -7.21 6.95
CA ILE A 166 10.81 -8.13 7.11
C ILE A 166 11.48 -7.97 8.48
N LEU A 167 12.18 -9.02 8.91
CA LEU A 167 13.15 -9.00 10.01
C LEU A 167 14.44 -9.68 9.58
N LEU A 168 15.55 -9.41 10.29
CA LEU A 168 16.81 -10.12 10.08
C LEU A 168 16.64 -11.59 10.47
N ALA A 169 17.02 -12.50 9.58
CA ALA A 169 17.08 -13.92 9.87
C ALA A 169 18.08 -14.16 11.01
N GLU A 170 17.68 -14.94 12.00
CA GLU A 170 18.60 -15.50 13.02
C GLU A 170 19.47 -16.61 12.44
#